data_AF-A0A9X3YFF8-F1
#
_entry.id   AF-A0A9X3YFF8-F1
#
_cell.length_a   1.000
_cell.length_b   1.000
_cell.length_c   1.000
_cell.angle_alpha   90.00
_cell.angle_beta   90.00
_cell.angle_gamma   90.00
#
_symmetry.space_group_name_H-M   'P 1'
#
loop_
_entity.id
_entity.type
_entity.pdbx_description
1 polymer ?
#
loop_
_entity_poly.entity_id
_entity_poly.type
_entity_poly.pdbx_seq_one_letter_code
_entity_poly.pdbx_strand_id
1 'polypeptide(L)' 'MTFSIVARCPRTGQFGVAAATAMPAVGKLLTHAAAHVGAVAT' A
#
# COMPACT_ATOMS: atom_id res chain seq x y z
N MET A 1 9.58 -6.79 12.59
CA MET A 1 10.15 -6.07 11.43
C MET A 1 9.08 -5.97 10.36
N THR A 2 8.90 -4.79 9.76
CA THR A 2 7.83 -4.52 8.78
C THR A 2 8.46 -3.89 7.55
N PHE A 3 8.09 -4.39 6.38
CA PHE A 3 8.49 -3.84 5.09
C PHE A 3 7.24 -3.40 4.34
N SER A 4 7.33 -2.28 3.63
CA SER A 4 6.23 -1.75 2.84
C SER A 4 6.72 -1.02 1.60
N ILE A 5 5.88 -0.99 0.56
CA ILE A 5 6.15 -0.27 -0.68
C ILE A 5 4.86 0.33 -1.24
N VAL A 6 4.98 1.54 -1.78
CA VAL A 6 3.95 2.21 -2.57
C VAL A 6 4.53 2.46 -3.96
N ALA A 7 3.75 2.19 -5.01
CA ALA A 7 4.14 2.46 -6.39
C ALA A 7 2.97 3.03 -7.20
N ARG A 8 3.29 3.81 -8.24
CA ARG A 8 2.33 4.34 -9.21
C ARG A 8 2.67 3.82 -10.60
N CYS A 9 1.71 3.22 -11.29
CA CYS A 9 1.87 2.85 -12.69
C CYS A 9 1.77 4.11 -13.57
N PRO A 10 2.82 4.51 -14.32
CA PRO A 10 2.77 5.72 -15.14
C PRO A 10 1.81 5.61 -16.33
N ARG A 11 1.55 4.38 -16.82
CA ARG A 11 0.67 4.14 -17.98
C ARG A 11 -0.82 4.26 -17.65
N THR A 12 -1.23 3.74 -16.50
CA THR A 12 -2.65 3.69 -16.10
C THR A 12 -3.00 4.68 -15.00
N GLY A 13 -2.01 5.27 -14.33
CA GLY A 13 -2.19 6.13 -13.17
C GLY A 13 -2.61 5.40 -11.88
N GLN A 14 -2.71 4.07 -11.89
CA GLN A 14 -3.11 3.28 -10.73
C GLN A 14 -2.01 3.29 -9.64
N PHE A 15 -2.46 3.31 -8.38
CA PHE A 15 -1.60 3.14 -7.22
C PHE A 15 -1.68 1.70 -6.71
N GLY A 16 -0.53 1.14 -6.33
CA GLY A 16 -0.42 -0.12 -5.62
C GLY A 16 0.30 0.10 -4.29
N VAL A 17 -0.15 -0.62 -3.26
CA VAL A 17 0.47 -0.63 -1.94
C VAL A 17 0.58 -2.08 -1.46
N ALA A 18 1.73 -2.42 -0.87
CA ALA A 18 1.98 -3.75 -0.32
C ALA A 18 2.80 -3.65 0.96
N ALA A 19 2.59 -4.61 1.87
CA ALA A 19 3.36 -4.71 3.10
C ALA A 19 3.50 -6.16 3.57
N ALA A 20 4.59 -6.43 4.28
CA ALA A 20 4.88 -7.71 4.89
C ALA A 20 5.35 -7.48 6.34
N THR A 21 4.79 -8.25 7.27
CA THR A 21 5.15 -8.23 8.69
C THR A 21 4.91 -9.63 9.28
N ALA A 22 5.39 -9.86 10.50
CA ALA A 22 5.24 -11.14 11.20
C ALA A 22 3.88 -11.27 11.95
N MET A 23 3.04 -10.24 11.88
CA MET A 23 1.73 -10.16 12.54
C MET A 23 0.59 -10.27 11.50
N PRO A 24 -0.58 -10.81 11.90
CA PRO A 24 -1.74 -10.89 11.02
C PRO A 24 -2.34 -9.50 10.72
N ALA A 25 -3.20 -9.45 9.70
CA ALA A 25 -4.02 -8.29 9.34
C ALA A 25 -3.27 -7.04 8.83
N VAL A 26 -2.01 -7.16 8.40
CA VAL A 26 -1.22 -6.03 7.86
C VAL A 26 -1.90 -5.28 6.72
N GLY A 27 -2.65 -5.98 5.87
CA GLY A 27 -3.39 -5.35 4.77
C GLY A 27 -4.50 -4.40 5.24
N LYS A 28 -5.12 -4.66 6.39
CA LYS A 28 -6.13 -3.74 6.94
C LYS A 28 -5.50 -2.61 7.74
N LEU A 29 -4.42 -2.92 8.46
CA LEU A 29 -3.84 -2.02 9.46
C LEU A 29 -2.90 -0.97 8.87
N LEU A 30 -2.24 -1.28 7.74
CA LEU A 30 -1.17 -0.45 7.20
C LEU A 30 -1.42 -0.02 5.76
N THR A 31 -2.00 -0.88 4.91
CA THR A 31 -2.12 -0.58 3.48
C THR A 31 -3.41 0.18 3.16
N HIS A 32 -3.31 1.48 2.92
CA HIS A 32 -4.44 2.34 2.57
C HIS A 32 -4.33 2.84 1.14
N ALA A 33 -5.45 2.82 0.40
CA ALA A 33 -5.53 3.38 -0.94
C ALA A 33 -6.94 3.96 -1.20
N ALA A 34 -6.99 5.10 -1.86
CA ALA A 34 -8.23 5.73 -2.28
C ALA A 34 -8.12 6.20 -3.73
N ALA A 35 -9.17 5.90 -4.52
CA ALA A 35 -9.23 6.28 -5.93
C ALA A 35 -9.14 7.81 -6.07
N HIS A 36 -8.33 8.27 -7.02
CA HIS A 36 -8.08 9.69 -7.30
C HIS A 36 -7.39 10.48 -6.17
N VAL A 37 -6.94 9.83 -5.09
CA VAL A 37 -6.20 10.46 -3.98
C VAL A 37 -4.77 9.93 -3.91
N GLY A 38 -4.60 8.62 -3.79
CA GLY A 38 -3.28 8.00 -3.62
C GLY A 38 -3.29 6.73 -2.79
N ALA A 39 -2.10 6.27 -2.40
CA ALA A 39 -1.92 5.16 -1.46
C ALA A 39 -0.82 5.48 -0.45
N VAL A 40 -0.95 4.96 0.77
CA VAL A 40 -0.03 5.15 1.89
C VAL A 40 0.12 3.85 2.69
N ALA A 41 1.31 3.66 3.25
CA ALA A 41 1.63 2.61 4.20
C ALA A 41 2.01 3.26 5.54
N THR A 42 1.29 2.94 6.63
CA THR A 42 1.52 3.47 7.99
C THR A 42 1.92 2.43 9.01
#